data_AF-A0A522TJB5-F1
#
_entry.id   AF-A0A522TJB5-F1
#
_cell.length_a   1.000
_cell.length_b   1.000
_cell.length_c   1.000
_cell.angle_alpha   90.00
_cell.angle_beta   90.00
_cell.angle_gamma   90.00
#
_symmetry.space_group_name_H-M   'P 1'
#
loop_
_entity.id
_entity.type
_entity.pdbx_description
1 polymer ?
#
loop_
_entity_poly.entity_id
_entity_poly.type
_entity_poly.pdbx_seq_one_letter_code
_entity_poly.pdbx_strand_id
1 'polypeptide(L)'
;MAYTPPPFAPQHVIPAYPGFFTLFLVDGDTVARTPVVGFAVDSAGCTLPIGAQGLIDDYQAIQNPDGTVEDFDQVWESAEAFLSGVVARSQTHRDVGVIRDSSQPRLQSAQGHK
;
A
#
# COMPACT_ATOMS: atom_id res chain seq x y z
N MET A 1 1.67 -20.31 18.78
CA MET A 1 0.20 -20.12 18.79
C MET A 1 -0.13 -19.19 17.64
N ALA A 2 -0.96 -19.62 16.70
CA ALA A 2 -1.41 -18.75 15.62
C ALA A 2 -2.49 -17.82 16.20
N TYR A 3 -2.29 -16.50 16.06
CA TYR A 3 -3.33 -15.52 16.35
C TYR A 3 -4.37 -15.60 15.23
N THR A 4 -5.58 -16.05 15.56
CA THR A 4 -6.73 -15.96 14.66
C THR A 4 -7.49 -14.71 15.07
N PRO A 5 -7.46 -13.62 14.28
CA PRO A 5 -8.27 -12.46 14.58
C PRO A 5 -9.75 -12.86 14.56
N PRO A 6 -10.58 -12.31 15.47
CA PRO A 6 -12.01 -12.56 15.45
C PRO A 6 -12.61 -12.13 14.08
N PRO A 7 -13.73 -12.75 13.66
CA PRO A 7 -14.40 -12.35 12.43
C PRO A 7 -14.71 -10.85 12.48
N PHE A 8 -14.24 -10.13 11.47
CA PHE A 8 -14.47 -8.69 11.34
C PHE A 8 -15.97 -8.45 11.19
N ALA A 9 -16.61 -7.98 12.26
CA ALA A 9 -17.96 -7.44 12.23
C ALA A 9 -17.83 -5.92 12.38
N PRO A 10 -18.04 -5.13 11.31
CA PRO A 10 -18.00 -3.67 11.43
C PRO A 10 -19.03 -3.26 12.48
N GLN A 11 -18.57 -2.60 13.55
CA GLN A 11 -19.48 -2.20 14.62
C GLN A 11 -20.41 -1.09 14.14
N HIS A 12 -19.91 -0.22 13.26
CA HIS A 12 -20.63 0.89 12.68
C HIS A 12 -20.15 1.15 11.24
N VAL A 13 -21.08 1.55 10.37
CA VAL A 13 -20.78 2.00 8.99
C VAL A 13 -21.25 3.44 8.84
N ILE A 14 -20.34 4.30 8.40
CA ILE A 14 -20.60 5.71 8.11
C ILE A 14 -20.67 5.86 6.58
N PRO A 15 -21.79 6.35 6.01
CA PRO A 15 -21.86 6.61 4.57
C PRO A 15 -20.80 7.62 4.13
N ALA A 16 -20.14 7.36 3.01
CA ALA A 16 -19.15 8.27 2.45
C ALA A 16 -19.85 9.39 1.65
N TYR A 17 -19.29 10.60 1.71
CA TYR A 17 -19.65 11.64 0.75
C TYR A 17 -19.16 11.23 -0.66
N PRO A 18 -19.84 11.60 -1.75
CA PRO A 18 -19.33 11.29 -3.09
C PRO A 18 -17.91 11.85 -3.32
N GLY A 19 -17.06 11.10 -4.01
CA GLY A 19 -15.72 11.55 -4.39
C GLY A 19 -14.56 10.90 -3.63
N PHE A 20 -14.84 10.04 -2.65
CA PHE A 20 -13.82 9.17 -2.07
C PHE A 20 -13.56 7.95 -2.95
N PHE A 21 -12.28 7.63 -3.15
CA PHE A 21 -11.85 6.41 -3.85
C PHE A 21 -10.71 5.73 -3.10
N THR A 22 -10.65 4.42 -3.09
CA THR A 22 -9.41 3.72 -2.77
C THR A 22 -8.55 3.59 -4.01
N LEU A 23 -7.22 3.63 -3.82
CA LEU A 23 -6.23 3.49 -4.88
C LEU A 23 -5.42 2.21 -4.70
N PHE A 24 -5.12 1.56 -5.83
CA PHE A 24 -4.30 0.36 -5.90
C PHE A 24 -3.38 0.45 -7.11
N LEU A 25 -2.18 -0.10 -6.98
CA LEU A 25 -1.29 -0.25 -8.12
C LEU A 25 -1.64 -1.51 -8.92
N VAL A 26 -1.81 -1.32 -10.23
CA VAL A 26 -1.89 -2.38 -11.23
C VAL A 26 -0.54 -2.41 -11.93
N ASP A 27 0.12 -3.57 -11.91
CA ASP A 27 1.42 -3.81 -12.54
C ASP A 27 2.56 -2.83 -12.17
N GLY A 28 2.37 -2.04 -11.11
CA GLY A 28 3.37 -1.15 -10.53
C GLY A 28 3.52 0.22 -11.20
N ASP A 29 2.78 0.50 -12.27
CA ASP A 29 2.86 1.77 -13.02
C ASP A 29 1.49 2.41 -13.32
N THR A 30 0.40 1.74 -12.94
CA THR A 30 -0.96 2.19 -13.20
C THR A 30 -1.75 2.24 -11.89
N VAL A 31 -2.58 3.27 -11.71
CA VAL A 31 -3.45 3.39 -10.53
C VAL A 31 -4.88 3.02 -10.90
N ALA A 32 -5.40 1.94 -10.32
CA ALA A 32 -6.82 1.63 -10.32
C ALA A 32 -7.54 2.35 -9.17
N ARG A 33 -8.81 2.70 -9.39
CA ARG A 33 -9.66 3.39 -8.41
C ARG A 33 -10.93 2.60 -8.16
N THR A 34 -11.31 2.45 -6.89
CA THR A 34 -12.60 1.88 -6.50
C THR A 34 -13.38 2.91 -5.68
N PRO A 35 -14.63 3.23 -6.02
CA PRO A 35 -15.44 4.16 -5.24
C PRO A 35 -15.65 3.65 -3.81
N VAL A 36 -15.47 4.55 -2.84
CA VAL A 36 -15.83 4.29 -1.45
C VAL A 36 -17.29 4.68 -1.24
N VAL A 37 -18.09 3.72 -0.77
CA VAL A 37 -19.52 3.94 -0.46
C VAL A 37 -19.75 4.19 1.03
N GLY A 38 -18.78 3.84 1.87
CA GLY A 38 -18.82 4.09 3.30
C GLY A 38 -17.52 3.72 3.99
N PHE A 39 -17.50 3.93 5.31
CA PHE A 39 -16.38 3.60 6.16
C PHE A 39 -16.85 2.75 7.33
N ALA A 40 -16.24 1.57 7.50
CA ALA A 40 -16.37 0.76 8.70
C ALA A 40 -15.50 1.33 9.81
N VAL A 41 -15.97 1.25 11.05
CA VAL A 41 -15.13 1.41 12.24
C VAL A 41 -14.99 0.05 12.92
N ASP A 42 -13.76 -0.41 13.08
CA ASP A 42 -13.46 -1.68 13.73
C ASP A 42 -13.41 -1.57 15.26
N SER A 43 -13.19 -2.69 15.94
CA SER A 43 -13.11 -2.72 17.41
C SER A 43 -11.93 -1.96 18.02
N ALA A 44 -10.89 -1.68 17.22
CA ALA A 44 -9.75 -0.87 17.62
C ALA A 44 -9.97 0.63 17.34
N GLY A 45 -11.08 0.99 16.70
CA GLY A 45 -11.38 2.36 16.28
C GLY A 45 -10.74 2.73 14.94
N CYS A 46 -10.20 1.76 14.19
CA CYS A 46 -9.66 2.02 12.86
C CYS A 46 -10.78 2.20 11.85
N THR A 47 -10.62 3.20 10.98
CA THR A 47 -11.55 3.49 9.89
C THR A 47 -11.10 2.77 8.63
N LEU A 48 -11.96 1.92 8.08
CA LEU A 48 -11.66 1.11 6.90
C LEU A 48 -12.65 1.41 5.77
N PRO A 49 -12.19 1.64 4.53
CA PRO A 49 -13.06 1.91 3.41
C PRO A 49 -13.89 0.69 3.02
N ILE A 50 -15.15 0.95 2.66
CA ILE A 50 -16.10 -0.02 2.14
C ILE A 50 -16.43 0.39 0.71
N GLY A 51 -16.31 -0.54 -0.22
CA GLY A 51 -16.77 -0.43 -1.60
C GLY A 51 -18.14 -1.10 -1.80
N ALA A 52 -18.63 -1.11 -3.04
CA ALA A 52 -19.94 -1.70 -3.35
C ALA A 52 -20.06 -3.20 -3.00
N GLN A 53 -18.93 -3.91 -2.92
CA GLN A 53 -18.88 -5.35 -2.66
C GLN A 53 -18.52 -5.70 -1.22
N GLY A 54 -18.35 -4.70 -0.35
CA GLY A 54 -17.95 -4.88 1.04
C GLY A 54 -16.64 -4.17 1.37
N LEU A 55 -15.95 -4.66 2.40
CA LEU A 55 -14.67 -4.10 2.83
C LEU A 55 -13.64 -4.16 1.70
N ILE A 56 -12.81 -3.14 1.66
CA ILE A 56 -11.65 -3.07 0.79
C ILE A 56 -10.44 -3.28 1.70
N ASP A 57 -9.79 -4.44 1.58
CA ASP A 57 -8.67 -4.87 2.42
C ASP A 57 -7.30 -4.57 1.79
N ASP A 58 -7.18 -4.66 0.48
CA ASP A 58 -5.89 -4.55 -0.22
C ASP A 58 -5.57 -3.14 -0.76
N TYR A 59 -6.21 -2.08 -0.24
CA TYR A 59 -5.95 -0.71 -0.73
C TYR A 59 -4.62 -0.15 -0.22
N GLN A 60 -4.00 0.70 -1.04
CA GLN A 60 -2.73 1.34 -0.70
C GLN A 60 -2.91 2.77 -0.21
N ALA A 61 -3.91 3.47 -0.72
CA ALA A 61 -4.20 4.85 -0.34
C ALA A 61 -5.69 5.17 -0.54
N ILE A 62 -6.14 6.28 0.04
CA ILE A 62 -7.46 6.86 -0.17
C ILE A 62 -7.28 8.19 -0.89
N GLN A 63 -8.02 8.38 -1.99
CA GLN A 63 -8.20 9.66 -2.62
C GLN A 63 -9.41 10.37 -2.00
N ASN A 64 -9.19 11.58 -1.53
CA ASN A 64 -10.19 12.47 -0.97
C ASN A 64 -10.99 13.20 -2.07
N PRO A 65 -12.18 13.73 -1.77
CA PRO A 65 -13.00 14.48 -2.72
C PRO A 65 -12.32 15.74 -3.29
N ASP A 66 -11.34 16.30 -2.58
CA ASP A 66 -10.55 17.44 -3.04
C ASP A 66 -9.42 17.06 -4.01
N GLY A 67 -9.25 15.76 -4.28
CA GLY A 67 -8.24 15.22 -5.18
C GLY A 67 -6.94 14.79 -4.49
N THR A 68 -6.72 15.18 -3.23
CA THR A 68 -5.56 14.73 -2.45
C THR A 68 -5.62 13.23 -2.20
N VAL A 69 -4.46 12.63 -1.97
CA VAL A 69 -4.32 11.20 -1.72
C VAL A 69 -3.57 11.01 -0.41
N GLU A 70 -4.03 10.11 0.44
CA GLU A 70 -3.36 9.78 1.69
C GLU A 70 -3.23 8.26 1.87
N ASP A 71 -2.07 7.83 2.34
CA ASP A 71 -1.86 6.50 2.90
C ASP A 71 -1.62 6.62 4.41
N PHE A 72 -1.16 5.54 5.04
CA PHE A 72 -0.92 5.54 6.47
C PHE A 72 0.18 6.55 6.91
N ASP A 73 1.15 6.84 6.04
CA ASP A 73 2.36 7.57 6.40
C ASP A 73 2.46 8.97 5.76
N GLN A 74 1.74 9.21 4.67
CA GLN A 74 1.95 10.37 3.83
C GLN A 74 0.69 10.85 3.11
N VAL A 75 0.70 12.14 2.77
CA VAL A 75 -0.29 12.80 1.91
C VAL A 75 0.40 13.29 0.63
N TRP A 76 -0.29 13.15 -0.50
CA TRP A 76 0.08 13.61 -1.82
C TRP A 76 -0.98 14.56 -2.38
N GLU A 77 -0.53 15.48 -3.22
CA GLU A 77 -1.42 16.45 -3.88
C GLU A 77 -2.35 15.81 -4.91
N SER A 78 -2.00 14.63 -5.46
CA SER A 78 -2.81 13.92 -6.44
C SER A 78 -2.45 12.43 -6.55
N ALA A 79 -3.26 11.67 -7.31
CA ALA A 79 -3.00 10.27 -7.62
C ALA A 79 -1.72 10.07 -8.46
N GLU A 80 -1.40 11.02 -9.34
CA GLU A 80 -0.16 11.01 -10.12
C GLU A 80 1.07 11.24 -9.23
N ALA A 81 0.97 12.16 -8.27
CA ALA A 81 2.01 12.39 -7.29
C ALA A 81 2.23 11.16 -6.39
N PHE A 82 1.14 10.52 -5.97
CA PHE A 82 1.19 9.23 -5.26
C PHE A 82 1.90 8.16 -6.08
N LEU A 83 1.49 7.94 -7.34
CA LEU A 83 2.11 6.95 -8.22
C LEU A 83 3.62 7.20 -8.38
N SER A 84 4.01 8.45 -8.64
CA SER A 84 5.42 8.83 -8.75
C SER A 84 6.19 8.54 -7.46
N GLY A 85 5.60 8.85 -6.30
CA GLY A 85 6.18 8.55 -4.99
C GLY A 85 6.37 7.05 -4.75
N VAL A 86 5.37 6.22 -5.04
CA VAL A 86 5.48 4.77 -4.83
C VAL A 86 6.50 4.12 -5.77
N VAL A 87 6.54 4.54 -7.04
CA VAL A 87 7.55 4.09 -8.01
C VAL A 87 8.96 4.45 -7.53
N ALA A 88 9.16 5.69 -7.05
CA ALA A 88 10.45 6.12 -6.51
C ALA A 88 10.86 5.31 -5.26
N ARG A 89 9.93 5.04 -4.33
CA ARG A 89 10.17 4.18 -3.15
C ARG A 89 10.57 2.76 -3.56
N SER A 90 9.89 2.20 -4.57
CA SER A 90 10.16 0.85 -5.09
C SER A 90 11.52 0.75 -5.77
N GLN A 91 11.94 1.78 -6.51
CA GLN A 91 13.27 1.85 -7.12
C GLN A 91 14.38 1.96 -6.06
N THR A 92 14.17 2.81 -5.05
CA THR A 92 15.12 2.97 -3.94
C THR A 92 15.35 1.64 -3.19
N HIS A 93 14.28 0.86 -2.97
CA HIS A 93 14.40 -0.47 -2.35
C HIS A 93 15.19 -1.47 -3.22
N ARG A 94 15.04 -1.42 -4.55
CA ARG A 94 15.82 -2.26 -5.47
C ARG A 94 17.30 -1.88 -5.46
N ASP A 95 17.60 -0.59 -5.46
CA ASP A 95 18.98 -0.10 -5.46
C ASP A 95 19.71 -0.46 -4.15
N VAL A 96 19.03 -0.37 -2.99
CA VAL A 96 19.60 -0.81 -1.71
C VAL A 96 19.85 -2.33 -1.69
N GLY A 97 19.00 -3.13 -2.33
CA GLY A 97 19.23 -4.56 -2.51
C GLY A 97 20.49 -4.87 -3.33
N VAL A 98 20.74 -4.09 -4.39
CA VAL A 98 21.93 -4.23 -5.25
C VAL A 98 23.21 -3.81 -4.53
N ILE A 99 23.16 -2.79 -3.65
CA ILE A 99 24.32 -2.35 -2.86
C ILE A 99 24.71 -3.40 -1.80
N ARG A 100 23.75 -4.16 -1.25
CA ARG A 100 24.05 -5.23 -0.27
C ARG A 100 24.71 -6.46 -0.90
N ASP A 101 24.42 -6.77 -2.17
CA ASP A 101 24.98 -7.94 -2.86
C ASP A 101 26.39 -7.66 -3.44
N SER A 102 26.72 -6.40 -3.71
CA SER A 102 28.05 -5.98 -4.17
C SER A 102 29.12 -5.94 -3.06
N SER A 103 28.75 -6.32 -1.82
CA SER A 103 29.63 -6.33 -0.65
C SER A 103 30.20 -7.72 -0.29
N GLN A 104 29.84 -8.80 -0.99
CA GLN A 104 30.48 -10.10 -0.76
C GLN A 104 31.80 -10.20 -1.56
N PRO A 105 32.97 -10.31 -0.91
CA PRO A 105 34.19 -10.62 -1.64
C PRO A 105 34.05 -12.01 -2.26
N ARG A 106 34.17 -12.10 -3.58
CA ARG A 106 34.37 -13.38 -4.27
C ARG A 106 35.63 -14.02 -3.67
N LEU A 107 35.45 -15.04 -2.84
CA LEU A 107 36.54 -15.95 -2.49
C LEU A 107 36.98 -16.65 -3.78
N GLN A 108 38.02 -16.10 -4.41
CA GLN A 108 38.78 -16.82 -5.42
C GLN A 108 39.52 -17.96 -4.70
N SER A 109 38.98 -19.17 -4.79
CA SER A 109 39.71 -20.38 -4.47
C SER A 109 40.87 -20.53 -5.46
N ALA A 110 42.06 -20.08 -5.06
CA ALA A 110 43.30 -20.42 -5.71
C ALA A 110 43.58 -21.92 -5.48
N GLN A 111 43.25 -22.77 -6.46
CA GLN A 111 43.83 -24.11 -6.54
C GLN A 111 45.22 -23.97 -7.19
N GLY A 112 46.23 -23.85 -6.32
CA GLY A 112 47.62 -24.00 -6.66
C GLY A 112 48.04 -25.47 -6.64
N HIS A 113 48.79 -25.83 -7.67
CA HIS A 113 49.68 -26.99 -7.84
C HIS A 113 50.02 -27.81 -6.60
N LYS A 114 49.91 -29.14 -6.74
CA LYS A 114 51.03 -30.09 -6.63
C LYS A 114 50.74 -31.35 -7.42
#